data_AF-A0A3C0HSL0-F1
#
_entry.id   AF-A0A3C0HSL0-F1
#
_cell.length_a   1.000
_cell.length_b   1.000
_cell.length_c   1.000
_cell.angle_alpha   90.00
_cell.angle_beta   90.00
_cell.angle_gamma   90.00
#
_symmetry.space_group_name_H-M   'P 1'
#
loop_
_entity.id
_entity.type
_entity.pdbx_description
1 polymer ?
#
loop_
_entity_poly.entity_id
_entity_poly.type
_entity_poly.pdbx_seq_one_letter_code
_entity_poly.pdbx_strand_id
1 'polypeptide(L)'
;DQDDVFSKGFICPKGSTLKQLYEDPDRLRKPVVRRGFDDNGAPIFEEVEWDEAFAVVGEKFAAVKAEHGNEAIGVYLGNPNAHNLAWNTHARAFLQAIGSRS
;
A
#
# COMPACT_ATOMS: atom_id res chain seq x y z
N ASP A 1 -6.02 -13.19 -27.19
CA ASP A 1 -6.23 -14.32 -28.11
C ASP A 1 -5.47 -14.02 -29.40
N GLN A 2 -4.92 -15.03 -30.10
CA GLN A 2 -4.25 -14.83 -31.39
C GLN A 2 -5.21 -14.26 -32.44
N ASP A 3 -6.50 -14.60 -32.34
CA ASP A 3 -7.57 -14.10 -33.21
C ASP A 3 -8.15 -12.75 -32.74
N ASP A 4 -7.62 -12.17 -31.66
CA ASP A 4 -8.09 -10.89 -31.15
C ASP A 4 -7.76 -9.76 -32.14
N VAL A 5 -8.80 -9.03 -32.56
CA VAL A 5 -8.71 -8.01 -33.63
C VAL A 5 -7.78 -6.84 -33.28
N PHE A 6 -7.54 -6.59 -32.00
CA PHE A 6 -6.68 -5.48 -31.53
C PHE A 6 -5.27 -5.95 -31.19
N SER A 7 -5.16 -6.92 -30.29
CA SER A 7 -3.89 -7.36 -29.71
C SER A 7 -3.18 -8.41 -30.55
N LYS A 8 -3.89 -9.21 -31.38
CA LYS A 8 -3.32 -10.34 -32.13
C LYS A 8 -2.42 -11.23 -31.27
N GLY A 9 -2.87 -11.51 -30.05
CA GLY A 9 -2.14 -12.30 -29.07
C GLY A 9 -0.97 -11.58 -28.39
N PHE A 10 -0.71 -10.30 -28.70
CA PHE A 10 0.34 -9.54 -28.04
C PHE A 10 0.01 -9.26 -26.57
N ILE A 11 0.90 -9.70 -25.69
CA ILE A 11 0.94 -9.34 -24.28
C ILE A 11 2.28 -8.69 -23.99
N CYS A 12 2.28 -7.59 -23.23
CA CYS A 12 3.54 -6.96 -22.86
C CYS A 12 4.34 -7.90 -21.93
N PRO A 13 5.69 -7.90 -22.00
CA PRO A 13 6.51 -8.79 -21.18
C PRO A 13 6.28 -8.66 -19.67
N LYS A 14 5.84 -7.48 -19.22
CA LYS A 14 5.51 -7.22 -17.81
C LYS A 14 4.20 -7.90 -17.39
N GLY A 15 3.19 -7.88 -18.26
CA GLY A 15 1.91 -8.53 -18.01
C GLY A 15 2.04 -10.05 -17.98
N SER A 16 2.87 -10.62 -18.85
CA SER A 16 3.10 -12.06 -18.91
C SER A 16 3.77 -12.64 -17.64
N THR A 17 4.43 -11.81 -16.83
CA THR A 17 5.11 -12.26 -15.60
C THR A 17 4.27 -12.08 -14.33
N LEU A 18 3.03 -11.57 -14.41
CA LEU A 18 2.19 -11.32 -13.23
C LEU A 18 1.96 -12.56 -12.35
N LYS A 19 1.94 -13.77 -12.93
CA LYS A 19 1.84 -15.02 -12.17
C LYS A 19 3.02 -15.19 -11.20
N GLN A 20 4.23 -14.89 -11.65
CA GLN A 20 5.44 -15.00 -10.83
C GLN A 20 5.38 -14.03 -9.65
N LEU A 21 4.91 -12.80 -9.87
CA LEU A 21 4.69 -11.84 -8.78
C LEU A 21 3.61 -12.31 -7.78
N TYR A 22 2.56 -12.97 -8.25
CA TYR A 22 1.51 -13.51 -7.39
C TYR A 22 2.02 -14.67 -6.52
N GLU A 23 2.87 -15.51 -7.08
CA GLU A 23 3.45 -16.71 -6.45
C GLU A 23 4.75 -16.43 -5.68
N ASP A 24 5.25 -15.19 -5.74
CA ASP A 24 6.49 -14.77 -5.08
C ASP A 24 6.46 -15.13 -3.57
N PRO A 25 7.50 -15.79 -3.03
CA PRO A 25 7.58 -16.09 -1.61
C PRO A 25 7.57 -14.83 -0.75
N ASP A 26 8.19 -13.74 -1.22
CA ASP A 26 8.32 -12.47 -0.49
C ASP A 26 7.05 -11.62 -0.54
N ARG A 27 6.03 -12.07 -1.27
CA ARG A 27 4.73 -11.39 -1.32
C ARG A 27 4.11 -11.33 0.07
N LEU A 28 3.85 -10.11 0.54
CA LEU A 28 3.08 -9.88 1.77
C LEU A 28 1.65 -10.40 1.61
N ARG A 29 1.24 -11.25 2.56
CA ARG A 29 -0.11 -11.84 2.64
C ARG A 29 -0.88 -11.36 3.87
N LYS A 30 -0.16 -10.84 4.86
CA LYS A 30 -0.68 -10.23 6.09
C LYS A 30 -0.05 -8.85 6.31
N PRO A 31 -0.69 -7.99 7.10
CA PRO A 31 -0.05 -6.78 7.61
C PRO A 31 1.23 -7.11 8.38
N VAL A 32 2.20 -6.20 8.33
CA VAL A 32 3.43 -6.29 9.12
C VAL A 32 3.64 -5.01 9.92
N VAL A 33 4.12 -5.16 11.15
CA VAL A 33 4.46 -4.05 12.05
C VAL A 33 5.93 -4.09 12.38
N ARG A 34 6.59 -2.92 12.32
CA ARG A 34 8.00 -2.80 12.72
C ARG A 34 8.11 -2.88 14.25
N ARG A 35 8.93 -3.81 14.75
CA ARG A 35 9.18 -4.02 16.18
C ARG A 35 10.51 -3.49 16.68
N GLY A 36 11.41 -3.13 15.77
CA GLY A 36 12.71 -2.59 16.13
C GLY A 36 13.65 -2.55 14.93
N PHE A 37 14.93 -2.59 15.25
CA PHE A 37 16.02 -2.68 14.29
C PHE A 37 16.96 -3.80 14.72
N ASP A 38 17.58 -4.49 13.76
CA ASP A 38 18.63 -5.47 14.04
C ASP A 38 19.97 -4.77 14.35
N ASP A 39 20.99 -5.56 14.64
CA ASP A 39 22.34 -5.06 14.99
C ASP A 39 22.99 -4.26 13.85
N ASN A 40 22.50 -4.40 12.61
CA ASN A 40 22.97 -3.66 11.44
C ASN A 40 22.10 -2.43 11.13
N GLY A 41 21.08 -2.15 11.95
CA GLY A 41 20.15 -1.04 11.77
C GLY A 41 19.03 -1.31 10.74
N ALA A 42 18.85 -2.55 10.27
CA ALA A 42 17.75 -2.90 9.40
C ALA A 42 16.45 -3.10 10.21
N PRO A 43 15.28 -2.64 9.72
CA PRO A 43 14.03 -2.78 10.45
C PRO A 43 13.61 -4.25 10.58
N ILE A 44 13.20 -4.64 11.79
CA ILE A 44 12.61 -5.95 12.06
C ILE A 44 11.09 -5.82 11.99
N PHE A 45 10.48 -6.60 11.11
CA PHE A 45 9.04 -6.65 10.90
C PHE A 45 8.44 -7.96 11.41
N GLU A 46 7.25 -7.87 11.99
CA GLU A 46 6.47 -9.01 12.46
C GLU A 46 5.10 -9.03 11.78
N GLU A 47 4.63 -10.20 11.33
CA GLU A 47 3.27 -10.35 10.83
C GLU A 47 2.24 -10.19 11.95
N VAL A 48 1.18 -9.44 11.69
CA VAL A 48 0.08 -9.21 12.63
C VAL A 48 -1.27 -9.36 11.94
N GLU A 49 -2.34 -9.39 12.73
CA GLU A 49 -3.70 -9.32 12.21
C GLU A 49 -4.14 -7.87 11.96
N TRP A 50 -5.19 -7.69 11.15
CA TRP A 50 -5.66 -6.37 10.73
C TRP A 50 -6.03 -5.45 11.88
N ASP A 51 -6.63 -5.98 12.96
CA ASP A 51 -7.03 -5.17 14.11
C ASP A 51 -5.83 -4.49 14.78
N GLU A 52 -4.72 -5.22 14.95
CA GLU A 52 -3.49 -4.65 15.50
C GLU A 52 -2.87 -3.64 14.54
N ALA A 53 -2.80 -3.98 13.25
CA ALA A 53 -2.25 -3.07 12.24
C ALA A 53 -2.98 -1.72 12.24
N PHE A 54 -4.32 -1.73 12.29
CA PHE A 54 -5.12 -0.51 12.34
C PHE A 54 -4.98 0.22 13.68
N ALA A 55 -4.87 -0.49 14.81
CA ALA A 55 -4.62 0.13 16.11
C ALA A 55 -3.28 0.89 16.12
N VAL A 56 -2.21 0.28 15.60
CA VAL A 56 -0.88 0.90 15.51
C VAL A 56 -0.89 2.13 14.61
N VAL A 57 -1.57 2.05 13.45
CA VAL A 57 -1.72 3.19 12.55
C VAL A 57 -2.48 4.32 13.24
N GLY A 58 -3.60 4.00 13.90
CA GLY A 58 -4.44 4.98 14.61
C GLY A 58 -3.68 5.70 15.72
N GLU A 59 -2.95 4.96 16.56
CA GLU A 59 -2.13 5.52 17.64
C GLU A 59 -1.07 6.49 17.10
N LYS A 60 -0.31 6.07 16.07
CA LYS A 60 0.77 6.88 15.50
C LYS A 60 0.25 8.13 14.78
N PHE A 61 -0.84 7.99 14.02
CA PHE A 61 -1.47 9.14 13.36
C PHE A 61 -1.99 10.15 14.38
N ALA A 62 -2.64 9.68 15.46
CA ALA A 62 -3.13 10.54 16.52
C ALA A 62 -1.99 11.30 17.22
N ALA A 63 -0.89 10.61 17.52
CA ALA A 63 0.29 11.20 18.14
C ALA A 63 0.91 12.31 17.26
N VAL A 64 1.18 12.03 15.98
CA VAL A 64 1.74 13.00 15.03
C VAL A 64 0.82 14.22 14.90
N LYS A 65 -0.49 13.99 14.78
CA LYS A 65 -1.46 15.07 14.68
C LYS A 65 -1.54 15.92 15.95
N ALA A 66 -1.45 15.30 17.12
CA ALA A 66 -1.45 16.02 18.40
C ALA A 66 -0.18 16.88 18.57
N GLU A 67 0.97 16.39 18.13
CA GLU A 67 2.25 17.07 18.30
C GLU A 67 2.52 18.14 17.24
N HIS A 68 2.15 17.88 15.98
CA HIS A 68 2.56 18.70 14.83
C HIS A 68 1.38 19.25 14.01
N GLY A 69 0.15 18.89 14.33
CA GLY A 69 -1.05 19.28 13.58
C GLY A 69 -1.24 18.49 12.28
N ASN A 70 -2.33 18.78 11.56
CA ASN A 70 -2.70 18.06 10.34
C ASN A 70 -1.73 18.28 9.17
N GLU A 71 -1.03 19.41 9.13
CA GLU A 71 -0.11 19.77 8.05
C GLU A 71 1.14 18.88 8.01
N ALA A 72 1.40 18.13 9.10
CA ALA A 72 2.47 17.14 9.17
C ALA A 72 2.13 15.82 8.44
N ILE A 73 0.89 15.66 7.97
CA ILE A 73 0.44 14.47 7.24
C ILE A 73 0.52 14.75 5.75
N GLY A 74 1.38 14.01 5.04
CA GLY A 74 1.45 14.02 3.58
C GLY A 74 1.01 12.68 2.99
N VAL A 75 0.48 12.72 1.77
CA VAL A 75 0.10 11.51 1.03
C VAL A 75 0.84 11.44 -0.30
N TYR A 76 1.52 10.33 -0.55
CA TYR A 76 2.11 10.03 -1.84
C TYR A 76 1.31 8.92 -2.54
N LEU A 77 0.82 9.22 -3.74
CA LEU A 77 -0.03 8.32 -4.53
C LEU A 77 0.69 7.95 -5.83
N GLY A 78 1.24 6.74 -5.88
CA GLY A 78 1.91 6.21 -7.06
C GLY A 78 0.99 5.56 -8.11
N ASN A 79 1.57 5.16 -9.23
CA ASN A 79 0.97 4.22 -10.18
C ASN A 79 1.15 2.79 -9.62
N PRO A 80 0.13 1.89 -9.59
CA PRO A 80 -1.12 1.89 -10.36
C PRO A 80 -2.40 2.05 -9.53
N ASN A 81 -2.52 3.17 -8.82
CA ASN A 81 -3.77 3.54 -8.16
C ASN A 81 -4.99 3.55 -9.11
N ALA A 82 -4.79 3.88 -10.40
CA ALA A 82 -5.85 3.85 -11.41
C ALA A 82 -6.45 2.45 -11.65
N HIS A 83 -5.70 1.38 -11.35
CA HIS A 83 -6.15 -0.01 -11.50
C HIS A 83 -6.66 -0.61 -10.17
N ASN A 84 -6.78 0.18 -9.10
CA ASN A 84 -7.29 -0.27 -7.80
C ASN A 84 -8.72 0.27 -7.57
N LEU A 85 -9.71 -0.64 -7.55
CA LEU A 85 -11.12 -0.27 -7.38
C LEU A 85 -11.39 0.44 -6.05
N ALA A 86 -10.79 -0.04 -4.95
CA ALA A 86 -10.99 0.56 -3.63
C ALA A 86 -10.47 1.99 -3.62
N TRP A 87 -9.31 2.25 -4.24
CA TRP A 87 -8.78 3.60 -4.36
C TRP A 87 -9.68 4.49 -5.25
N ASN A 88 -10.09 4.01 -6.42
CA ASN A 88 -10.98 4.75 -7.31
C ASN A 88 -12.31 5.18 -6.64
N THR A 89 -12.78 4.41 -5.66
CA THR A 89 -14.07 4.66 -4.99
C THR A 89 -13.95 5.38 -3.64
N HIS A 90 -12.86 5.16 -2.89
CA HIS A 90 -12.73 5.63 -1.50
C HIS A 90 -11.64 6.69 -1.31
N ALA A 91 -10.76 6.93 -2.30
CA ALA A 91 -9.63 7.85 -2.18
C ALA A 91 -10.03 9.23 -1.65
N ARG A 92 -11.04 9.85 -2.27
CA ARG A 92 -11.48 11.20 -1.89
C ARG A 92 -11.95 11.25 -0.44
N ALA A 93 -12.79 10.30 -0.03
CA ALA A 93 -13.30 10.24 1.34
C ALA A 93 -12.17 10.01 2.35
N PHE A 94 -11.23 9.11 2.02
CA PHE A 94 -10.06 8.84 2.86
C PHE A 94 -9.17 10.07 3.01
N LEU A 95 -8.82 10.75 1.91
CA LEU A 95 -7.99 11.97 1.93
C LEU A 95 -8.65 13.11 2.71
N GLN A 96 -9.97 13.25 2.62
CA GLN A 96 -10.72 14.22 3.43
C GLN A 96 -10.70 13.85 4.93
N ALA A 97 -10.83 12.57 5.26
CA ALA A 97 -10.87 12.10 6.64
C ALA A 97 -9.52 12.27 7.37
N ILE A 98 -8.40 12.05 6.69
CA ILE A 98 -7.06 12.26 7.28
C ILE A 98 -6.76 13.75 7.50
N GLY A 99 -7.48 14.65 6.85
CA GLY A 99 -7.38 16.11 7.05
C GLY A 99 -6.07 16.73 6.55
N SER A 100 -5.30 15.98 5.75
CA SER A 100 -4.10 16.48 5.07
C SER A 100 -4.48 17.56 4.05
N ARG A 101 -3.67 18.61 3.93
CA ARG A 101 -3.87 19.71 2.97
C ARG A 101 -2.86 19.73 1.82
N SER A 102 -2.00 18.72 1.73
CA SER A 102 -1.01 18.54 0.66
C SER A 102 -1.62 18.02 -0.64
#